data_AF-A0A9D2CHW1-F1
#
_entry.id   AF-A0A9D2CHW1-F1
#
_cell.length_a   1.000
_cell.length_b   1.000
_cell.length_c   1.000
_cell.angle_alpha   90.00
_cell.angle_beta   90.00
_cell.angle_gamma   90.00
#
_symmetry.space_group_name_H-M   'P 1'
#
loop_
_entity.id
_entity.type
_entity.pdbx_description
1 polymer ?
#
loop_
_entity_poly.entity_id
_entity_poly.type
_entity_poly.pdbx_seq_one_letter_code
_entity_poly.pdbx_strand_id
1 'polypeptide(L)'
;MNTRIDVELKAAGDAALAHLGYTPSAAVRGFWQFVVDHQDDAAAVREVIEPDAASALSDEASRKAAAIVGLRSLYEQTTCELGIPSKAEAGLPSWDDLREDWYDERLEREA
;
A
#
# COMPACT_ATOMS: atom_id res chain seq x y z
N MET A 1 -20.10 -9.76 -25.13
CA MET A 1 -20.05 -9.88 -23.66
C MET A 1 -21.47 -9.71 -23.14
N ASN A 2 -21.98 -10.64 -22.33
CA ASN A 2 -23.31 -10.51 -21.73
C ASN A 2 -23.16 -10.67 -20.21
N THR A 3 -23.31 -9.57 -19.47
CA THR A 3 -23.11 -9.52 -18.03
C THR A 3 -24.43 -9.15 -17.37
N ARG A 4 -24.82 -9.89 -16.32
CA ARG A 4 -25.99 -9.52 -15.52
C ARG A 4 -25.62 -8.36 -14.62
N ILE A 5 -26.38 -7.28 -14.72
CA ILE A 5 -26.22 -6.05 -13.94
C ILE A 5 -27.59 -5.76 -13.35
N ASP A 6 -27.61 -5.19 -12.14
CA ASP A 6 -28.84 -4.71 -11.53
C ASP A 6 -29.57 -3.72 -12.46
N VAL A 7 -30.90 -3.79 -12.49
CA VAL A 7 -31.72 -3.06 -13.47
C VAL A 7 -31.72 -1.55 -13.19
N GLU A 8 -31.73 -1.15 -11.92
CA GLU A 8 -31.73 0.26 -11.52
C GLU A 8 -30.36 0.87 -11.78
N LEU A 9 -29.30 0.14 -11.43
CA LEU A 9 -27.92 0.53 -11.74
C LEU A 9 -27.69 0.67 -13.24
N LYS A 10 -28.20 -0.26 -14.05
CA LYS A 10 -28.11 -0.22 -15.51
C LYS A 10 -28.80 1.01 -16.08
N ALA A 11 -30.02 1.32 -15.62
CA ALA A 11 -30.78 2.47 -16.09
C ALA A 11 -30.11 3.80 -15.72
N ALA A 12 -29.63 3.93 -14.48
CA ALA A 12 -28.88 5.10 -14.04
C ALA A 12 -27.59 5.30 -14.83
N GLY A 13 -26.83 4.22 -15.04
CA GLY A 13 -25.60 4.24 -15.82
C GLY A 13 -25.83 4.63 -17.29
N ASP A 14 -26.85 4.07 -17.95
CA ASP A 14 -27.19 4.42 -19.33
C ASP A 14 -27.57 5.90 -19.49
N ALA A 15 -28.34 6.44 -18.53
CA ALA A 15 -28.71 7.85 -18.54
C ALA A 15 -27.48 8.75 -18.38
N ALA A 16 -26.56 8.40 -17.47
CA ALA A 16 -25.32 9.14 -17.27
C ALA A 16 -24.41 9.10 -18.51
N LEU A 17 -24.24 7.93 -19.12
CA LEU A 17 -23.44 7.78 -20.34
C LEU A 17 -24.05 8.58 -21.50
N ALA A 18 -25.37 8.51 -21.69
CA ALA A 18 -26.06 9.25 -22.73
C ALA A 18 -25.92 10.77 -22.53
N HIS A 19 -26.01 11.26 -21.29
CA HIS A 19 -25.79 12.67 -20.96
C HIS A 19 -24.37 13.14 -21.33
N LEU A 20 -23.38 12.26 -21.18
CA LEU A 20 -21.99 12.51 -21.56
C LEU A 20 -21.71 12.24 -23.06
N GLY A 21 -22.72 11.86 -23.85
CA GLY A 21 -22.58 11.58 -25.28
C GLY A 21 -21.97 10.22 -25.63
N TYR A 22 -21.88 9.30 -24.66
CA TYR A 22 -21.31 7.97 -24.86
C TYR A 22 -22.39 6.89 -24.98
N THR A 23 -22.12 5.87 -25.78
CA THR A 23 -22.91 4.64 -25.78
C THR A 23 -22.38 3.66 -24.73
N PRO A 24 -23.22 2.75 -24.20
CA PRO A 24 -22.77 1.71 -23.29
C PRO A 24 -21.63 0.86 -23.87
N SER A 25 -21.68 0.55 -25.16
CA SER A 25 -20.60 -0.19 -25.83
C SER A 25 -19.29 0.58 -25.92
N ALA A 26 -19.34 1.91 -26.11
CA ALA A 26 -18.14 2.75 -26.10
C ALA A 26 -17.52 2.78 -24.70
N ALA A 27 -18.33 2.92 -23.65
CA ALA A 27 -17.85 2.89 -22.27
C ALA A 27 -17.16 1.55 -21.93
N VAL A 28 -17.78 0.42 -22.29
CA VAL A 28 -17.18 -0.92 -22.08
C VAL A 28 -15.87 -1.08 -22.84
N ARG A 29 -15.77 -0.60 -24.08
CA ARG A 29 -14.50 -0.62 -24.83
C ARG A 29 -13.43 0.23 -24.16
N GLY A 30 -13.78 1.43 -23.70
CA GLY A 30 -12.87 2.30 -22.96
C GLY A 30 -12.37 1.65 -21.67
N PHE A 31 -13.25 0.99 -20.93
CA PHE A 31 -12.87 0.21 -19.75
C PHE A 31 -11.88 -0.91 -20.08
N TRP A 32 -12.12 -1.69 -21.14
CA TRP A 32 -11.17 -2.74 -21.55
C TRP A 32 -9.81 -2.18 -21.97
N GLN A 33 -9.78 -1.03 -22.64
CA GLN A 33 -8.54 -0.34 -22.98
C GLN A 33 -7.79 0.09 -21.71
N PHE A 34 -8.51 0.69 -20.74
CA PHE A 34 -7.93 1.07 -19.45
C PHE A 34 -7.27 -0.12 -18.74
N VAL A 35 -7.94 -1.27 -18.68
CA VAL A 35 -7.39 -2.49 -18.07
C VAL A 35 -6.11 -2.96 -18.76
N VAL A 36 -6.05 -2.89 -20.09
CA VAL A 36 -4.85 -3.26 -20.86
C VAL A 36 -3.70 -2.28 -20.58
N ASP A 37 -4.00 -0.98 -20.57
CA ASP A 37 -3.01 0.07 -20.37
C ASP A 37 -2.42 0.04 -18.94
N HIS A 38 -3.19 -0.46 -17.96
CA HIS A 38 -2.80 -0.53 -16.53
C HIS A 38 -2.61 -1.97 -16.04
N GLN A 39 -2.29 -2.91 -16.92
CA GLN A 39 -2.17 -4.34 -16.54
C GLN A 39 -1.11 -4.62 -15.47
N ASP A 40 -0.09 -3.78 -15.38
CA ASP A 40 0.99 -3.87 -14.38
C ASP A 40 0.66 -3.10 -13.08
N ASP A 41 -0.43 -2.34 -13.05
CA ASP A 41 -0.93 -1.60 -11.88
C ASP A 41 -2.24 -2.20 -11.39
N ALA A 42 -2.11 -3.30 -10.63
CA ALA A 42 -3.25 -4.00 -10.07
C ALA A 42 -4.07 -3.13 -9.09
N ALA A 43 -3.49 -2.08 -8.51
CA ALA A 43 -4.21 -1.18 -7.62
C ALA A 43 -5.17 -0.28 -8.42
N ALA A 44 -4.69 0.34 -9.51
CA ALA A 44 -5.51 1.17 -10.38
C ALA A 44 -6.67 0.39 -11.01
N VAL A 45 -6.44 -0.87 -11.43
CA VAL A 45 -7.51 -1.72 -11.96
C VAL A 45 -8.52 -2.10 -10.87
N ARG A 46 -8.06 -2.39 -9.64
CA ARG A 46 -8.95 -2.74 -8.52
C ARG A 46 -9.83 -1.57 -8.09
N GLU A 47 -9.31 -0.34 -8.10
CA GLU A 47 -10.09 0.85 -7.75
C GLU A 47 -11.34 1.02 -8.64
N VAL A 48 -11.23 0.67 -9.93
CA VAL A 48 -12.35 0.78 -10.87
C VAL A 48 -13.33 -0.39 -10.75
N ILE A 49 -12.86 -1.61 -10.47
CA ILE A 49 -13.71 -2.82 -10.39
C ILE A 49 -14.39 -2.95 -9.02
N GLU A 50 -13.66 -2.64 -7.95
CA GLU A 50 -14.07 -2.82 -6.56
C GLU A 50 -13.78 -1.54 -5.74
N PRO A 51 -14.42 -0.41 -6.05
CA PRO A 51 -14.11 0.88 -5.42
C PRO A 51 -14.25 0.84 -3.89
N ASP A 52 -15.27 0.13 -3.38
CA ASP A 52 -15.49 0.00 -1.93
C ASP A 52 -14.38 -0.82 -1.24
N ALA A 53 -13.88 -1.88 -1.89
CA ALA A 53 -12.81 -2.71 -1.35
C ALA A 53 -11.44 -2.01 -1.44
N ALA A 54 -11.19 -1.26 -2.52
CA ALA A 54 -10.00 -0.45 -2.67
C ALA A 54 -9.91 0.64 -1.60
N SER A 55 -11.03 1.34 -1.34
CA SER A 55 -11.12 2.33 -0.25
C SER A 55 -10.84 1.69 1.12
N ALA A 56 -11.45 0.55 1.42
CA ALA A 56 -11.25 -0.14 2.70
C ALA A 56 -9.79 -0.59 2.91
N LEU A 57 -9.11 -1.04 1.85
CA LEU A 57 -7.68 -1.41 1.90
C LEU A 57 -6.78 -0.19 2.12
N SER A 58 -7.10 0.94 1.47
CA SER A 58 -6.39 2.21 1.65
C SER A 58 -6.54 2.75 3.08
N ASP A 59 -7.75 2.69 3.63
CA ASP A 59 -8.04 3.08 5.01
C ASP A 59 -7.29 2.19 6.01
N GLU A 60 -7.25 0.88 5.76
CA GLU A 60 -6.49 -0.06 6.58
C GLU A 60 -4.98 0.22 6.52
N ALA A 61 -4.43 0.47 5.33
CA ALA A 61 -3.02 0.84 5.17
C ALA A 61 -2.70 2.14 5.92
N SER A 62 -3.59 3.13 5.83
CA SER A 62 -3.46 4.41 6.53
C SER A 62 -3.51 4.24 8.05
N ARG A 63 -4.43 3.41 8.56
CA ARG A 63 -4.50 3.06 9.99
C ARG A 63 -3.23 2.36 10.48
N LYS A 64 -2.69 1.41 9.72
CA LYS A 64 -1.43 0.73 10.05
C LYS A 64 -0.25 1.70 10.09
N ALA A 65 -0.15 2.59 9.10
CA ALA A 65 0.89 3.61 9.07
C ALA A 65 0.82 4.54 10.29
N ALA A 66 -0.39 5.01 10.64
CA ALA A 66 -0.60 5.82 11.83
C ALA A 66 -0.24 5.07 13.12
N ALA A 67 -0.60 3.78 13.22
CA ALA A 67 -0.25 2.95 14.37
C ALA A 67 1.27 2.79 14.52
N ILE A 68 2.01 2.56 13.40
CA ILE A 68 3.47 2.46 13.41
C ILE A 68 4.11 3.77 13.88
N VAL A 69 3.63 4.91 13.38
CA VAL A 69 4.12 6.23 13.82
C VAL A 69 3.86 6.44 15.32
N GLY A 70 2.65 6.11 15.79
CA GLY A 70 2.31 6.22 17.22
C GLY A 70 3.18 5.32 18.11
N LEU A 71 3.47 4.09 17.66
CA LEU A 71 4.34 3.15 18.37
C LEU A 71 5.77 3.66 18.47
N ARG A 72 6.28 4.28 17.39
CA ARG A 72 7.61 4.90 17.37
C ARG A 72 7.69 6.07 18.35
N SER A 73 6.69 6.95 18.36
CA SER A 73 6.64 8.07 19.31
C SER A 73 6.55 7.60 20.76
N LEU A 74 5.74 6.57 21.04
CA LEU A 74 5.65 5.98 22.38
C LEU A 74 6.98 5.39 22.85
N TYR A 75 7.68 4.70 21.95
CA TYR A 75 9.01 4.15 22.22
C TYR A 75 10.01 5.26 22.53
N GLU A 76 10.09 6.29 21.68
CA GLU A 76 10.98 7.45 21.87
C GLU A 76 10.71 8.15 23.21
N GLN A 77 9.44 8.37 23.56
CA GLN A 77 9.06 8.97 24.84
C GLN A 77 9.49 8.10 26.03
N THR A 78 9.24 6.79 25.97
CA THR A 78 9.58 5.86 27.04
C THR A 78 11.09 5.75 27.24
N THR A 79 11.88 5.75 26.15
CA THR A 79 13.34 5.75 26.24
C THR A 79 13.87 7.02 26.89
N CYS A 80 13.30 8.19 26.56
CA CYS A 80 13.66 9.45 27.21
C CYS A 80 13.33 9.42 28.71
N GLU A 81 12.15 8.93 29.10
CA GLU A 81 11.73 8.82 30.51
C GLU A 81 12.64 7.89 31.33
N LEU A 82 13.13 6.82 30.72
CA LEU A 82 14.06 5.86 31.36
C LEU A 82 15.54 6.31 31.28
N GLY A 83 15.84 7.45 30.65
CA GLY A 83 17.21 7.92 30.44
C GLY A 83 18.04 7.02 29.52
N ILE A 84 17.37 6.23 28.66
CA ILE A 84 18.04 5.38 27.67
C ILE A 84 18.44 6.28 26.50
N PRO A 85 19.74 6.40 26.17
CA PRO A 85 20.19 7.22 25.06
C PRO A 85 19.63 6.68 23.75
N SER A 86 19.27 7.60 22.85
CA SER A 86 18.82 7.22 21.50
C SER A 86 19.94 6.48 20.75
N LYS A 87 19.60 5.71 19.71
CA LYS A 87 20.61 5.01 18.89
C LYS A 87 21.72 5.95 18.38
N ALA A 88 21.38 7.20 18.06
CA ALA A 88 22.33 8.21 17.60
C ALA A 88 23.27 8.68 18.71
N GLU A 89 22.79 8.77 19.95
CA GLU A 89 23.58 9.15 21.12
C GLU A 89 24.41 8.00 21.68
N ALA A 90 23.91 6.77 21.55
CA ALA A 90 24.55 5.57 22.07
C ALA A 90 25.81 5.17 21.29
N GLY A 91 26.05 5.76 20.11
CA GLY A 91 27.22 5.47 19.29
C GLY A 91 27.34 3.98 18.91
N LEU A 92 26.20 3.27 18.83
CA LEU A 92 26.21 1.83 18.61
C LEU A 92 26.69 1.49 17.19
N PRO A 93 27.50 0.44 17.02
CA PRO A 93 27.92 -0.04 15.70
C PRO A 93 26.72 -0.35 14.82
N SER A 94 26.89 -0.22 13.51
CA SER A 94 25.87 -0.66 12.56
C SER A 94 25.75 -2.19 12.60
N TRP A 95 24.66 -2.71 12.04
CA TRP A 95 24.48 -4.16 11.96
C TRP A 95 25.54 -4.81 11.06
N ASP A 96 26.00 -4.09 10.02
CA ASP A 96 27.06 -4.57 9.15
C ASP A 96 28.40 -4.65 9.88
N ASP A 97 28.73 -3.64 10.72
CA ASP A 97 29.96 -3.64 11.53
C ASP A 97 29.98 -4.83 12.50
N LEU A 98 28.87 -5.06 13.22
CA LEU A 98 28.73 -6.20 14.13
C LEU A 98 28.83 -7.55 13.41
N ARG A 99 28.36 -7.61 12.16
CA ARG A 99 28.43 -8.82 11.35
C ARG A 99 29.87 -9.09 10.90
N GLU A 100 30.61 -8.07 10.48
CA GLU A 100 32.02 -8.22 10.09
C GLU A 100 32.90 -8.62 11.28
N ASP A 101 32.77 -7.93 12.42
CA ASP A 101 33.48 -8.28 13.65
C ASP A 101 33.24 -9.76 14.03
N TRP A 102 32.00 -10.24 13.89
CA TRP A 102 31.67 -11.64 14.16
C TRP A 102 32.34 -12.63 13.21
N TYR A 103 32.45 -12.29 11.92
CA TYR A 103 33.16 -13.14 10.95
C TYR A 103 34.66 -13.18 11.22
N ASP A 104 35.26 -12.04 11.57
CA ASP A 104 36.67 -11.93 11.90
C ASP A 104 37.02 -12.76 13.15
N GLU A 105 36.22 -12.65 14.22
CA GLU A 105 36.37 -13.48 15.43
C GLU A 105 36.28 -14.99 15.14
N ARG A 106 35.46 -15.39 14.16
CA ARG A 106 35.32 -16.80 13.76
C ARG A 106 36.56 -17.31 13.05
N LEU A 107 37.13 -16.50 12.16
CA LEU A 107 38.34 -16.84 11.40
C LEU A 107 39.56 -16.96 12.31
N GLU A 108 39.67 -16.08 13.32
CA GLU A 108 40.75 -16.12 14.30
C GLU A 108 40.71 -17.35 15.22
N ARG A 109 39.54 -17.96 15.44
CA ARG A 109 39.40 -19.19 16.25
C ARG A 109 39.70 -20.48 15.50
N GLU A 110 39.69 -20.45 14.17
CA GLU A 110 39.93 -21.62 13.31
C GLU A 110 41.39 -21.72 12.81
N ALA A 111 42.24 -20.72 13.13
CA ALA A 111 43.67 -20.65 12.81
C ALA A 111 44.56 -21.12 13.96
#